data_AF-A0A5D0JLZ2-F1
#
_entry.id   AF-A0A5D0JLZ2-F1
#
_cell.length_a   1.000
_cell.length_b   1.000
_cell.length_c   1.000
_cell.angle_alpha   90.00
_cell.angle_beta   90.00
_cell.angle_gamma   90.00
#
_symmetry.space_group_name_H-M   'P 1'
#
loop_
_entity.id
_entity.type
_entity.pdbx_description
1 polymer ?
#
loop_
_entity_poly.entity_id
_entity_poly.type
_entity_poly.pdbx_seq_one_letter_code
_entity_poly.pdbx_strand_id
1 'polypeptide(L)'
;ASCGSKDRGELVGVKGKKWHPEKPYGMELIPGGAYIMGKADDDLAGINDAPAKTVTVRAFYMDATEITNSEYRQFVHWVRDSIVRMRLAVLADEVGLTQEDEGTIGEFAFKDADTSNMTVYEKYMFENYTGLGPTGYEGRKINKDIDLIFDTSEYIDEYYAEVMDTMYLPLEESYNGQRTWDVKKFKFQYNYMDIKEAAKNRGIARKDVIKKEEVEIYPDTTVWIRDFAYSYNEPMHNDYFWHDAYGDYPVVGVTWKQAKAFCEWRTINKNTYQKSKKGAALVNRFRLPSEAEWEYAARGGL
;
A
#
# COMPACT_ATOMS: atom_id res chain seq x y z
N ALA A 1 -29.46 -2.38 22.72
CA ALA A 1 -30.84 -2.77 22.45
C ALA A 1 -31.72 -1.52 22.47
N SER A 2 -32.36 -1.17 21.37
CA SER A 2 -33.42 -0.16 21.36
C SER A 2 -34.72 -0.86 20.99
N CYS A 3 -35.43 -1.32 22.01
CA CYS A 3 -36.76 -1.89 21.90
C CYS A 3 -37.74 -0.85 21.35
N GLY A 4 -38.20 -1.07 20.12
CA GLY A 4 -39.32 -0.39 19.50
C GLY A 4 -39.88 -1.29 18.43
N SER A 5 -40.83 -2.14 18.80
CA SER A 5 -41.49 -3.18 17.99
C SER A 5 -42.32 -2.60 16.84
N LYS A 6 -41.65 -2.02 15.83
CA LYS A 6 -42.31 -1.51 14.61
C LYS A 6 -42.34 -2.52 13.45
N ASP A 7 -41.74 -3.69 13.63
CA ASP A 7 -41.71 -4.75 12.64
C ASP A 7 -42.92 -5.68 12.71
N ARG A 8 -43.65 -5.76 13.84
CA ARG A 8 -44.79 -6.69 14.03
C ARG A 8 -44.45 -8.16 13.69
N GLY A 9 -43.18 -8.54 13.77
CA GLY A 9 -42.69 -9.86 13.33
C GLY A 9 -42.47 -10.00 11.83
N GLU A 10 -42.69 -8.95 11.04
CA GLU A 10 -42.46 -8.92 9.59
C GLU A 10 -40.98 -8.64 9.26
N LEU A 11 -40.50 -9.19 8.15
CA LEU A 11 -39.17 -8.92 7.61
C LEU A 11 -39.12 -7.51 7.00
N VAL A 12 -38.97 -6.48 7.84
CA VAL A 12 -38.94 -5.06 7.41
C VAL A 12 -37.54 -4.54 7.07
N GLY A 13 -36.51 -5.34 7.31
CA GLY A 13 -35.11 -4.99 7.09
C GLY A 13 -34.56 -3.94 8.08
N VAL A 14 -33.24 -3.95 8.29
CA VAL A 14 -32.57 -2.93 9.10
C VAL A 14 -32.47 -1.66 8.25
N LYS A 15 -33.02 -0.54 8.74
CA LYS A 15 -32.93 0.75 8.06
C LYS A 15 -31.47 1.23 8.03
N GLY A 16 -30.84 1.11 6.87
CA GLY A 16 -29.50 1.66 6.61
C GLY A 16 -29.51 3.18 6.50
N LYS A 17 -28.34 3.79 6.66
CA LYS A 17 -28.15 5.21 6.32
C LYS A 17 -28.08 5.37 4.80
N LYS A 18 -28.55 6.51 4.27
CA LYS A 18 -28.36 6.86 2.85
C LYS A 18 -26.85 6.93 2.58
N TRP A 19 -26.41 6.25 1.53
CA TRP A 19 -25.01 6.20 1.12
C TRP A 19 -24.82 7.03 -0.15
N HIS A 20 -23.87 7.95 -0.11
CA HIS A 20 -23.45 8.74 -1.26
C HIS A 20 -21.97 8.42 -1.53
N PRO A 21 -21.65 7.69 -2.62
CA PRO A 21 -20.27 7.40 -2.95
C PRO A 21 -19.56 8.70 -3.34
N GLU A 22 -18.57 9.10 -2.55
CA GLU A 22 -17.68 10.21 -2.91
C GLU A 22 -16.72 9.76 -4.01
N LYS A 23 -16.51 10.63 -5.01
CA LYS A 23 -15.50 10.45 -6.05
C LYS A 23 -14.11 10.39 -5.40
N PRO A 24 -13.34 9.29 -5.56
CA PRO A 24 -11.97 9.25 -5.07
C PRO A 24 -11.12 10.33 -5.74
N TYR A 25 -10.18 10.91 -4.99
CA TYR A 25 -9.27 11.92 -5.51
C TYR A 25 -8.44 11.34 -6.67
N GLY A 26 -8.30 12.13 -7.74
CA GLY A 26 -7.53 11.76 -8.94
C GLY A 26 -8.20 10.74 -9.87
N MET A 27 -9.40 10.25 -9.55
CA MET A 27 -10.11 9.25 -10.36
C MET A 27 -11.34 9.83 -11.06
N GLU A 28 -11.67 9.31 -12.24
CA GLU A 28 -12.88 9.62 -12.99
C GLU A 28 -13.87 8.44 -13.03
N LEU A 29 -15.17 8.74 -13.07
CA LEU A 29 -16.21 7.72 -13.20
C LEU A 29 -16.32 7.25 -14.65
N ILE A 30 -16.02 5.97 -14.87
CA ILE A 30 -16.27 5.29 -16.14
C ILE A 30 -17.68 4.68 -16.09
N PRO A 31 -18.62 5.12 -16.94
CA PRO A 31 -19.98 4.59 -16.95
C PRO A 31 -20.01 3.14 -17.41
N GLY A 32 -20.87 2.32 -16.80
CA GLY A 32 -21.02 0.93 -17.19
C GLY A 32 -21.66 0.78 -18.57
N GLY A 33 -21.24 -0.24 -19.31
CA GLY A 33 -21.71 -0.52 -20.67
C GLY A 33 -21.32 -1.92 -21.12
N ALA A 34 -21.64 -2.24 -22.36
CA ALA A 34 -21.24 -3.49 -22.99
C ALA A 34 -20.61 -3.18 -24.34
N TYR A 35 -19.51 -3.86 -24.65
CA TYR A 35 -18.78 -3.68 -25.91
C TYR A 35 -18.24 -5.03 -26.40
N ILE A 36 -17.81 -5.05 -27.66
CA ILE A 36 -17.17 -6.22 -28.26
C ILE A 36 -15.66 -6.10 -28.01
N MET A 37 -15.17 -6.96 -27.11
CA MET A 37 -13.75 -7.08 -26.76
C MET A 37 -13.02 -7.88 -27.85
N GLY A 38 -11.88 -7.36 -28.30
CA GLY A 38 -11.13 -7.88 -29.45
C GLY A 38 -11.23 -7.01 -30.72
N LYS A 39 -10.41 -7.34 -31.73
CA LYS A 39 -10.33 -6.59 -32.99
C LYS A 39 -11.54 -6.88 -33.89
N ALA A 40 -12.14 -5.84 -34.45
CA ALA A 40 -13.20 -5.92 -35.47
C ALA A 40 -12.68 -5.73 -36.90
N ASP A 41 -11.40 -5.34 -37.08
CA ASP A 41 -10.79 -5.11 -38.39
C ASP A 41 -9.87 -6.29 -38.80
N ASP A 42 -10.20 -6.86 -39.96
CA ASP A 42 -9.56 -7.98 -40.66
C ASP A 42 -8.05 -8.11 -40.41
N ASP A 43 -7.66 -9.30 -39.96
CA ASP A 43 -6.26 -9.71 -39.92
C ASP A 43 -5.85 -10.26 -41.30
N LEU A 44 -5.12 -9.43 -42.06
CA LEU A 44 -4.42 -9.87 -43.29
C LEU A 44 -3.21 -10.78 -42.99
N ALA A 45 -2.89 -11.08 -41.72
CA ALA A 45 -1.63 -11.72 -41.33
C ALA A 45 -1.74 -13.01 -40.47
N GLY A 46 -2.92 -13.61 -40.33
CA GLY A 46 -3.06 -15.00 -39.83
C GLY A 46 -2.48 -15.27 -38.45
N ILE A 47 -2.52 -14.29 -37.55
CA ILE A 47 -2.11 -14.43 -36.16
C ILE A 47 -3.33 -14.96 -35.38
N ASN A 48 -3.16 -16.05 -34.64
CA ASN A 48 -4.21 -16.69 -33.83
C ASN A 48 -4.68 -15.76 -32.70
N ASP A 49 -5.56 -14.82 -33.00
CA ASP A 49 -6.19 -13.93 -32.03
C ASP A 49 -7.45 -14.55 -31.40
N ALA A 50 -7.70 -14.15 -30.15
CA ALA A 50 -8.86 -14.61 -29.39
C ALA A 50 -10.18 -14.19 -30.08
N PRO A 51 -11.20 -15.06 -30.14
CA PRO A 51 -12.47 -14.72 -30.78
C PRO A 51 -13.13 -13.54 -30.06
N ALA A 52 -13.74 -12.63 -30.84
CA ALA A 52 -14.48 -11.49 -30.33
C ALA A 52 -15.56 -11.91 -29.32
N LYS A 53 -15.59 -11.25 -28.16
CA LYS A 53 -16.54 -11.57 -27.08
C LYS A 53 -17.23 -10.30 -26.61
N THR A 54 -18.55 -10.35 -26.47
CA THR A 54 -19.30 -9.28 -25.82
C THR A 54 -19.01 -9.31 -24.32
N VAL A 55 -18.43 -8.23 -23.80
CA VAL A 55 -18.11 -8.08 -22.39
C VAL A 55 -18.93 -6.93 -21.81
N THR A 56 -19.55 -7.16 -20.64
CA THR A 56 -20.24 -6.13 -19.88
C THR A 56 -19.36 -5.63 -18.75
N VAL A 57 -19.11 -4.33 -18.73
CA VAL A 57 -18.31 -3.65 -17.71
C VAL A 57 -19.26 -2.85 -16.81
N ARG A 58 -19.16 -3.07 -15.50
CA ARG A 58 -19.91 -2.27 -14.52
C ARG A 58 -19.28 -0.90 -14.38
N ALA A 59 -20.04 0.11 -13.98
CA ALA A 59 -19.46 1.42 -13.69
C ALA A 59 -18.38 1.32 -12.59
N PHE A 60 -17.24 1.98 -12.81
CA PHE A 60 -16.10 1.96 -11.90
C PHE A 60 -15.35 3.29 -11.96
N TYR A 61 -14.50 3.55 -10.97
CA TYR A 61 -13.60 4.69 -10.98
C TYR A 61 -12.21 4.27 -11.46
N MET A 62 -11.59 5.07 -12.32
CA MET A 62 -10.22 4.85 -12.82
C MET A 62 -9.40 6.12 -12.63
N ASP A 63 -8.11 6.00 -12.32
CA ASP A 63 -7.23 7.18 -12.24
C ASP A 63 -7.22 7.93 -13.59
N ALA A 64 -7.30 9.25 -13.53
CA ALA A 64 -7.41 10.10 -14.72
C ALA A 64 -6.07 10.24 -15.48
N THR A 65 -4.96 10.07 -14.78
CA THR A 65 -3.58 10.12 -15.30
C THR A 65 -2.81 8.91 -14.81
N GLU A 66 -1.65 8.64 -15.43
CA GLU A 66 -0.68 7.72 -14.85
C GLU A 66 -0.24 8.18 -13.45
N ILE A 67 0.17 7.21 -12.64
CA ILE A 67 0.74 7.49 -11.33
C ILE A 67 2.08 8.21 -11.52
N THR A 68 2.20 9.37 -10.88
CA THR A 68 3.39 10.20 -10.95
C THR A 68 4.50 9.69 -10.03
N ASN A 69 5.74 10.13 -10.26
CA ASN A 69 6.86 9.86 -9.36
C ASN A 69 6.57 10.39 -7.95
N SER A 70 5.92 11.54 -7.79
CA SER A 70 5.61 12.12 -6.48
C SER A 70 4.60 11.26 -5.69
N GLU A 71 3.55 10.78 -6.34
CA GLU A 71 2.57 9.86 -5.74
C GLU A 71 3.20 8.52 -5.36
N TYR A 72 4.09 7.98 -6.20
CA TYR A 72 4.79 6.73 -5.87
C TYR A 72 5.85 6.94 -4.77
N ARG A 73 6.52 8.10 -4.72
CA ARG A 73 7.40 8.49 -3.61
C ARG A 73 6.65 8.51 -2.28
N GLN A 74 5.38 8.94 -2.25
CA GLN A 74 4.56 8.86 -1.04
C GLN A 74 4.46 7.42 -0.51
N PHE A 75 4.31 6.43 -1.40
CA PHE A 75 4.32 5.02 -1.02
C PHE A 75 5.70 4.58 -0.50
N VAL A 76 6.78 4.95 -1.20
CA VAL A 76 8.15 4.63 -0.79
C VAL A 76 8.47 5.20 0.59
N HIS A 77 8.18 6.48 0.82
CA HIS A 77 8.37 7.14 2.11
C HIS A 77 7.54 6.48 3.21
N TRP A 78 6.28 6.16 2.94
CA TRP A 78 5.45 5.48 3.93
C TRP A 78 6.03 4.13 4.36
N VAL A 79 6.57 3.34 3.43
CA VAL A 79 7.21 2.05 3.73
C VAL A 79 8.52 2.26 4.47
N ARG A 80 9.41 3.13 3.97
CA ARG A 80 10.67 3.50 4.62
C ARG A 80 10.44 3.92 6.06
N ASP A 81 9.55 4.89 6.27
CA ASP A 81 9.30 5.48 7.59
C ASP A 81 8.66 4.47 8.53
N SER A 82 7.78 3.60 8.02
CA SER A 82 7.19 2.52 8.83
C SER A 82 8.24 1.50 9.28
N ILE A 83 9.23 1.18 8.43
CA ILE A 83 10.31 0.25 8.76
C ILE A 83 11.27 0.89 9.78
N VAL A 84 11.65 2.15 9.58
CA VAL A 84 12.50 2.90 10.52
C VAL A 84 11.84 2.95 11.89
N ARG A 85 10.56 3.36 11.97
CA ARG A 85 9.80 3.41 13.22
C ARG A 85 9.69 2.04 13.88
N MET A 86 9.51 0.98 13.11
CA MET A 86 9.49 -0.38 13.63
C MET A 86 10.82 -0.74 14.28
N ARG A 87 11.94 -0.46 13.62
CA ARG A 87 13.28 -0.74 14.15
C ARG A 87 13.60 0.09 15.40
N LEU A 88 13.25 1.37 15.40
CA LEU A 88 13.38 2.23 16.58
C LEU A 88 12.56 1.69 17.76
N ALA A 89 11.31 1.29 17.51
CA ALA A 89 10.44 0.73 18.55
C ALA A 89 10.95 -0.60 19.10
N VAL A 90 11.50 -1.47 18.25
CA VAL A 90 12.13 -2.74 18.67
C VAL A 90 13.36 -2.46 19.51
N LEU A 91 14.26 -1.59 19.07
CA LEU A 91 15.47 -1.26 19.82
C LEU A 91 15.13 -0.59 21.16
N ALA A 92 14.11 0.28 21.20
CA ALA A 92 13.63 0.90 22.43
C ALA A 92 13.14 -0.16 23.43
N ASP A 93 12.38 -1.17 22.96
CA ASP A 93 11.92 -2.29 23.77
C ASP A 93 13.08 -3.16 24.27
N GLU A 94 14.08 -3.43 23.43
CA GLU A 94 15.27 -4.21 23.78
C GLU A 94 16.14 -3.54 24.85
N VAL A 95 16.30 -2.22 24.78
CA VAL A 95 17.06 -1.43 25.76
C VAL A 95 16.22 -0.98 26.96
N GLY A 96 14.92 -1.30 26.97
CA GLY A 96 14.01 -1.05 28.09
C GLY A 96 13.52 0.40 28.20
N LEU A 97 13.58 1.17 27.11
CA LEU A 97 13.07 2.54 27.04
C LEU A 97 11.58 2.56 26.72
N THR A 98 10.89 3.53 27.31
CA THR A 98 9.45 3.73 27.18
C THR A 98 9.14 5.11 26.61
N GLN A 99 7.86 5.38 26.35
CA GLN A 99 7.43 6.70 25.88
C GLN A 99 7.64 7.83 26.92
N GLU A 100 7.94 7.48 28.17
CA GLU A 100 8.25 8.46 29.23
C GLU A 100 9.70 8.97 29.14
N ASP A 101 10.58 8.25 28.43
CA ASP A 101 11.99 8.59 28.28
C ASP A 101 12.20 9.59 27.13
N GLU A 102 11.67 10.80 27.31
CA GLU A 102 11.77 11.92 26.36
C GLU A 102 13.24 12.25 26.01
N GLY A 103 13.49 12.61 24.75
CA GLY A 103 14.85 12.90 24.26
C GLY A 103 15.72 11.66 24.03
N THR A 104 15.10 10.49 23.88
CA THR A 104 15.75 9.23 23.47
C THR A 104 14.88 8.50 22.44
N ILE A 105 15.34 7.35 21.92
CA ILE A 105 14.49 6.48 21.09
C ILE A 105 13.21 5.97 21.79
N GLY A 106 13.08 6.13 23.12
CA GLY A 106 11.87 5.80 23.88
C GLY A 106 10.60 6.48 23.34
N GLU A 107 10.75 7.68 22.76
CA GLU A 107 9.70 8.39 22.03
C GLU A 107 9.06 7.55 20.90
N PHE A 108 9.85 6.71 20.25
CA PHE A 108 9.40 5.82 19.16
C PHE A 108 8.88 4.48 19.65
N ALA A 109 8.89 4.20 20.96
CA ALA A 109 8.38 2.96 21.53
C ALA A 109 6.93 2.69 21.11
N PHE A 110 6.55 1.40 21.07
CA PHE A 110 5.22 0.98 20.65
C PHE A 110 4.13 1.65 21.51
N LYS A 111 3.05 2.12 20.87
CA LYS A 111 1.92 2.78 21.54
C LYS A 111 1.17 1.89 22.52
N ASP A 112 1.40 0.58 22.47
CA ASP A 112 0.77 -0.37 23.38
C ASP A 112 1.47 -0.48 24.73
N ALA A 113 2.63 0.15 24.90
CA ALA A 113 3.27 0.31 26.21
C ALA A 113 2.34 1.01 27.21
N ASP A 114 1.53 1.98 26.76
CA ASP A 114 0.50 2.63 27.57
C ASP A 114 -0.88 1.97 27.36
N THR A 115 -1.25 1.06 28.27
CA THR A 115 -2.57 0.40 28.26
C THR A 115 -3.69 1.22 28.89
N SER A 116 -3.39 2.40 29.45
CA SER A 116 -4.36 3.19 30.24
C SER A 116 -5.53 3.72 29.40
N ASN A 117 -5.27 4.02 28.13
CA ASN A 117 -6.23 4.63 27.20
C ASN A 117 -6.95 3.62 26.29
N MET A 118 -6.69 2.31 26.45
CA MET A 118 -7.29 1.28 25.60
C MET A 118 -8.71 0.92 26.03
N THR A 119 -9.60 0.68 25.07
CA THR A 119 -10.91 0.09 25.36
C THR A 119 -10.77 -1.36 25.85
N VAL A 120 -11.77 -1.87 26.58
CA VAL A 120 -11.78 -3.27 27.07
C VAL A 120 -11.59 -4.28 25.94
N TYR A 121 -12.21 -4.02 24.78
CA TYR A 121 -12.06 -4.86 23.60
C TYR A 121 -10.63 -4.79 23.03
N GLU A 122 -10.05 -3.59 22.94
CA GLU A 122 -8.68 -3.44 22.46
C GLU A 122 -7.67 -4.12 23.37
N LYS A 123 -7.84 -4.01 24.69
CA LYS A 123 -7.00 -4.70 25.67
C LYS A 123 -7.10 -6.22 25.53
N TYR A 124 -8.31 -6.76 25.41
CA TYR A 124 -8.52 -8.19 25.15
C TYR A 124 -7.84 -8.64 23.85
N MET A 125 -8.03 -7.86 22.77
CA MET A 125 -7.40 -8.18 21.48
C MET A 125 -5.89 -8.11 21.57
N PHE A 126 -5.35 -7.14 22.31
CA PHE A 126 -3.92 -6.98 22.51
C PHE A 126 -3.33 -8.19 23.25
N GLU A 127 -3.86 -8.53 24.42
CA GLU A 127 -3.38 -9.62 25.28
C GLU A 127 -3.47 -11.01 24.62
N ASN A 128 -4.48 -11.25 23.77
CA ASN A 128 -4.71 -12.57 23.20
C ASN A 128 -4.11 -12.78 21.80
N TYR A 129 -3.78 -11.71 21.07
CA TYR A 129 -3.39 -11.82 19.65
C TYR A 129 -2.12 -11.08 19.26
N THR A 130 -1.57 -10.22 20.12
CA THR A 130 -0.33 -9.48 19.81
C THR A 130 0.89 -10.30 20.21
N GLY A 131 1.95 -10.25 19.39
CA GLY A 131 3.20 -10.94 19.62
C GLY A 131 3.18 -12.45 19.35
N LEU A 132 2.10 -12.98 18.76
CA LEU A 132 1.97 -14.40 18.41
C LEU A 132 2.74 -14.80 17.13
N GLY A 133 3.49 -13.89 16.51
CA GLY A 133 4.24 -14.17 15.30
C GLY A 133 5.73 -14.45 15.55
N PRO A 134 6.48 -14.71 14.48
CA PRO A 134 7.89 -15.11 14.57
C PRO A 134 8.81 -14.05 15.15
N THR A 135 8.48 -12.76 15.02
CA THR A 135 9.31 -11.66 15.56
C THR A 135 8.94 -11.30 16.99
N GLY A 136 7.78 -11.72 17.49
CA GLY A 136 7.27 -11.33 18.81
C GLY A 136 6.66 -9.91 18.85
N TYR A 137 6.75 -9.16 17.74
CA TYR A 137 6.23 -7.80 17.63
C TYR A 137 4.99 -7.71 16.72
N GLU A 138 4.51 -8.82 16.17
CA GLU A 138 3.35 -8.83 15.27
C GLU A 138 2.09 -8.32 15.97
N GLY A 139 1.45 -7.30 15.37
CA GLY A 139 0.23 -6.71 15.92
C GLY A 139 0.47 -5.54 16.87
N ARG A 140 1.72 -5.28 17.27
CA ARG A 140 2.06 -4.08 18.05
C ARG A 140 1.87 -2.81 17.21
N LYS A 141 1.43 -1.74 17.85
CA LYS A 141 1.15 -0.45 17.18
C LYS A 141 2.37 0.46 17.26
N ILE A 142 2.99 0.77 16.13
CA ILE A 142 4.10 1.74 16.07
C ILE A 142 3.63 3.17 16.34
N ASN A 143 4.49 3.98 16.97
CA ASN A 143 4.23 5.40 17.15
C ASN A 143 4.47 6.16 15.83
N LYS A 144 3.43 6.87 15.36
CA LYS A 144 3.44 7.67 14.13
C LYS A 144 3.30 9.16 14.40
N ASP A 145 3.23 9.56 15.67
CA ASP A 145 2.89 10.93 16.05
C ASP A 145 4.13 11.84 16.05
N ILE A 146 5.32 11.27 16.18
CA ILE A 146 6.62 11.96 16.25
C ILE A 146 7.29 11.89 14.88
N ASP A 147 7.85 12.99 14.38
CA ASP A 147 8.52 13.02 13.09
C ASP A 147 9.88 12.31 13.11
N LEU A 148 10.25 11.69 11.99
CA LEU A 148 11.57 11.09 11.84
C LEU A 148 12.59 12.16 11.47
N ILE A 149 13.74 12.10 12.13
CA ILE A 149 14.89 12.95 11.86
C ILE A 149 15.81 12.22 10.87
N PHE A 150 16.12 12.88 9.75
CA PHE A 150 17.02 12.36 8.72
C PHE A 150 18.36 13.10 8.65
N ASP A 151 18.45 14.31 9.24
CA ASP A 151 19.71 15.03 9.37
C ASP A 151 20.55 14.37 10.46
N THR A 152 21.75 13.92 10.08
CA THR A 152 22.68 13.23 10.99
C THR A 152 23.14 14.11 12.15
N SER A 153 23.10 15.44 12.01
CA SER A 153 23.49 16.37 13.07
C SER A 153 22.41 16.56 14.15
N GLU A 154 21.18 16.14 13.85
CA GLU A 154 20.01 16.28 14.73
C GLU A 154 19.59 14.94 15.34
N TYR A 155 20.38 13.87 15.16
CA TYR A 155 20.09 12.58 15.76
C TYR A 155 20.06 12.67 17.28
N ILE A 156 19.00 12.10 17.86
CA ILE A 156 18.64 12.26 19.27
C ILE A 156 19.67 11.58 20.17
N ASP A 157 20.04 10.33 19.85
CA ASP A 157 20.98 9.52 20.61
C ASP A 157 21.74 8.53 19.69
N GLU A 158 22.65 7.76 20.30
CA GLU A 158 23.45 6.73 19.62
C GLU A 158 22.58 5.61 19.02
N TYR A 159 21.50 5.22 19.70
CA TYR A 159 20.60 4.15 19.24
C TYR A 159 19.80 4.56 18.00
N TYR A 160 19.38 5.82 17.93
CA TYR A 160 18.76 6.39 16.75
C TYR A 160 19.74 6.35 15.57
N ALA A 161 20.99 6.74 15.81
CA ALA A 161 22.05 6.68 14.81
C ALA A 161 22.30 5.25 14.33
N GLU A 162 22.32 4.26 15.23
CA GLU A 162 22.47 2.84 14.91
C GLU A 162 21.34 2.34 13.99
N VAL A 163 20.09 2.60 14.35
CA VAL A 163 18.94 2.17 13.53
C VAL A 163 19.01 2.80 12.14
N MET A 164 19.30 4.10 12.07
CA MET A 164 19.47 4.80 10.81
C MET A 164 20.63 4.22 10.01
N ASP A 165 21.76 3.90 10.64
CA ASP A 165 22.92 3.29 10.01
C ASP A 165 22.55 1.99 9.29
N THR A 166 21.76 1.14 9.95
CA THR A 166 21.29 -0.13 9.38
C THR A 166 20.41 0.04 8.14
N MET A 167 19.85 1.21 7.88
CA MET A 167 18.97 1.47 6.74
C MET A 167 19.70 1.92 5.48
N TYR A 168 20.98 2.30 5.59
CA TYR A 168 21.82 2.66 4.46
C TYR A 168 22.63 1.47 3.96
N LEU A 169 23.23 1.62 2.78
CA LEU A 169 24.25 0.69 2.29
C LEU A 169 25.50 0.78 3.17
N PRO A 170 26.23 -0.34 3.33
CA PRO A 170 27.55 -0.33 3.97
C PRO A 170 28.49 0.67 3.27
N LEU A 171 29.40 1.27 4.03
CA LEU A 171 30.36 2.24 3.48
C LEU A 171 31.20 1.67 2.33
N GLU A 172 31.49 0.37 2.36
CA GLU A 172 32.22 -0.36 1.31
C GLU A 172 31.44 -0.47 -0.01
N GLU A 173 30.10 -0.48 0.04
CA GLU A 173 29.23 -0.52 -1.13
C GLU A 173 28.81 0.88 -1.60
N SER A 174 29.08 1.91 -0.78
CA SER A 174 28.71 3.29 -1.10
C SER A 174 29.59 3.87 -2.21
N TYR A 175 28.97 4.36 -3.28
CA TYR A 175 29.68 5.05 -4.35
C TYR A 175 29.95 6.51 -3.95
N ASN A 176 31.17 6.99 -4.14
CA ASN A 176 31.60 8.37 -3.81
C ASN A 176 31.49 8.79 -2.33
N GLY A 177 31.40 7.84 -1.40
CA GLY A 177 31.32 8.13 0.04
C GLY A 177 30.03 8.81 0.48
N GLN A 178 29.02 8.88 -0.40
CA GLN A 178 27.69 9.35 -0.04
C GLN A 178 26.88 8.21 0.56
N ARG A 179 26.26 8.43 1.72
CA ARG A 179 25.34 7.46 2.31
C ARG A 179 24.08 7.35 1.45
N THR A 180 23.89 6.22 0.80
CA THR A 180 22.70 5.91 0.00
C THR A 180 21.83 4.88 0.70
N TRP A 181 20.50 5.02 0.60
CA TRP A 181 19.56 4.08 1.19
C TRP A 181 19.74 2.67 0.63
N ASP A 182 19.66 1.66 1.49
CA ASP A 182 19.54 0.27 1.04
C ASP A 182 18.09 -0.01 0.64
N VAL A 183 17.79 0.24 -0.63
CA VAL A 183 16.45 0.12 -1.20
C VAL A 183 15.88 -1.30 -1.13
N LYS A 184 16.72 -2.34 -0.98
CA LYS A 184 16.28 -3.74 -0.83
C LYS A 184 15.60 -3.98 0.51
N LYS A 185 15.84 -3.12 1.50
CA LYS A 185 15.16 -3.16 2.79
C LYS A 185 13.73 -2.63 2.70
N PHE A 186 13.38 -1.87 1.66
CA PHE A 186 12.04 -1.29 1.50
C PHE A 186 11.05 -2.34 1.00
N LYS A 187 10.65 -3.20 1.91
CA LYS A 187 9.78 -4.35 1.66
C LYS A 187 8.41 -4.09 2.22
N PHE A 188 7.40 -4.16 1.36
CA PHE A 188 6.01 -4.06 1.75
C PHE A 188 5.37 -5.44 1.79
N GLN A 189 4.78 -5.76 2.93
CA GLN A 189 4.05 -7.01 3.13
C GLN A 189 2.55 -6.73 3.14
N TYR A 190 1.79 -7.51 2.37
CA TYR A 190 0.33 -7.46 2.39
C TYR A 190 -0.27 -8.85 2.24
N ASN A 191 -1.52 -8.98 2.70
CA ASN A 191 -2.28 -10.21 2.59
C ASN A 191 -3.39 -10.02 1.56
N TYR A 192 -3.56 -10.98 0.67
CA TYR A 192 -4.68 -11.01 -0.26
C TYR A 192 -5.36 -12.37 -0.25
N MET A 193 -6.64 -12.40 -0.61
CA MET A 193 -7.42 -13.63 -0.70
C MET A 193 -7.48 -14.09 -2.15
N ASP A 194 -7.13 -15.35 -2.41
CA ASP A 194 -7.34 -15.97 -3.72
C ASP A 194 -8.81 -16.37 -3.88
N ILE A 195 -9.60 -15.43 -4.42
CA ILE A 195 -11.05 -15.62 -4.58
C ILE A 195 -11.34 -16.75 -5.58
N LYS A 196 -10.49 -16.97 -6.59
CA LYS A 196 -10.72 -18.01 -7.60
C LYS A 196 -10.54 -19.40 -6.99
N GLU A 197 -9.49 -19.58 -6.20
CA GLU A 197 -9.24 -20.82 -5.47
C GLU A 197 -10.33 -21.09 -4.42
N ALA A 198 -10.70 -20.05 -3.65
CA ALA A 198 -11.78 -20.13 -2.67
C ALA A 198 -13.14 -20.48 -3.30
N ALA A 199 -13.44 -19.94 -4.49
CA ALA A 199 -14.70 -20.20 -5.18
C ALA A 199 -14.78 -21.62 -5.78
N LYS A 200 -13.66 -22.18 -6.23
CA LYS A 200 -13.59 -23.55 -6.77
C LYS A 200 -13.79 -24.60 -5.66
N ASN A 201 -13.24 -24.36 -4.47
CA ASN A 201 -13.17 -25.36 -3.41
C ASN A 201 -14.01 -24.94 -2.18
N ARG A 202 -15.27 -25.38 -2.13
CA ARG A 202 -16.27 -24.95 -1.14
C ARG A 202 -15.98 -25.34 0.33
N GLY A 203 -14.99 -26.21 0.59
CA GLY A 203 -14.66 -26.72 1.93
C GLY A 203 -13.34 -26.21 2.50
N ILE A 204 -12.60 -25.34 1.79
CA ILE A 204 -11.29 -24.85 2.24
C ILE A 204 -11.47 -23.80 3.33
N ALA A 205 -10.65 -23.88 4.38
CA ALA A 205 -10.67 -22.88 5.43
C ALA A 205 -10.14 -21.54 4.92
N ARG A 206 -10.71 -20.43 5.40
CA ARG A 206 -10.32 -19.09 4.95
C ARG A 206 -8.82 -18.81 5.11
N LYS A 207 -8.18 -19.39 6.13
CA LYS A 207 -6.74 -19.25 6.37
C LYS A 207 -5.88 -19.79 5.22
N ASP A 208 -6.35 -20.83 4.52
CA ASP A 208 -5.56 -21.52 3.50
C ASP A 208 -5.58 -20.77 2.15
N VAL A 209 -6.55 -19.87 1.96
CA VAL A 209 -6.69 -19.03 0.76
C VAL A 209 -6.21 -17.59 0.95
N ILE A 210 -5.80 -17.23 2.18
CA ILE A 210 -5.13 -15.97 2.47
C ILE A 210 -3.64 -16.17 2.19
N LYS A 211 -3.15 -15.49 1.15
CA LYS A 211 -1.75 -15.50 0.76
C LYS A 211 -1.08 -14.24 1.26
N LYS A 212 0.12 -14.38 1.83
CA LYS A 212 1.00 -13.29 2.24
C LYS A 212 2.02 -13.06 1.13
N GLU A 213 2.13 -11.82 0.67
CA GLU A 213 3.11 -11.43 -0.34
C GLU A 213 4.03 -10.35 0.23
N GLU A 214 5.33 -10.50 -0.03
CA GLU A 214 6.36 -9.53 0.27
C GLU A 214 6.94 -9.02 -1.04
N VAL A 215 7.01 -7.70 -1.22
CA VAL A 215 7.49 -7.07 -2.44
C VAL A 215 8.47 -5.96 -2.09
N GLU A 216 9.63 -5.95 -2.73
CA GLU A 216 10.54 -4.80 -2.75
C GLU A 216 9.89 -3.70 -3.58
N ILE A 217 9.61 -2.56 -2.97
CA ILE A 217 8.73 -1.54 -3.56
C ILE A 217 9.46 -0.46 -4.35
N TYR A 218 10.78 -0.36 -4.20
CA TYR A 218 11.55 0.67 -4.86
C TYR A 218 11.64 0.41 -6.37
N PRO A 219 11.36 1.40 -7.25
CA PRO A 219 11.40 1.20 -8.70
C PRO A 219 12.81 0.86 -9.20
N ASP A 220 12.89 0.03 -10.24
CA ASP A 220 14.14 -0.29 -10.91
C ASP A 220 14.59 0.89 -11.78
N THR A 221 15.48 1.74 -11.24
CA THR A 221 16.03 2.88 -11.97
C THR A 221 17.00 2.48 -13.09
N THR A 222 17.47 1.22 -13.11
CA THR A 222 18.41 0.74 -14.16
C THR A 222 17.72 0.55 -15.51
N VAL A 223 16.39 0.58 -15.55
CA VAL A 223 15.56 0.52 -16.76
C VAL A 223 16.02 1.51 -17.84
N TRP A 224 16.45 2.71 -17.42
CA TRP A 224 16.92 3.78 -18.31
C TRP A 224 18.21 3.45 -19.04
N ILE A 225 19.06 2.58 -18.46
CA ILE A 225 20.32 2.12 -19.05
C ILE A 225 20.13 0.79 -19.76
N ARG A 226 19.48 -0.17 -19.08
CA ARG A 226 19.33 -1.55 -19.54
C ARG A 226 18.47 -1.63 -20.80
N ASP A 227 17.34 -0.95 -20.81
CA ASP A 227 16.34 -1.11 -21.87
C ASP A 227 16.57 -0.09 -23.01
N PHE A 228 17.39 0.95 -22.78
CA PHE A 228 17.76 1.99 -23.75
C PHE A 228 19.29 2.08 -23.94
N ALA A 229 19.93 0.95 -24.21
CA ALA A 229 21.39 0.83 -24.28
C ALA A 229 22.10 1.78 -25.29
N TYR A 230 21.38 2.35 -26.26
CA TYR A 230 21.92 3.27 -27.27
C TYR A 230 21.62 4.76 -27.01
N SER A 231 21.07 5.10 -25.84
CA SER A 231 20.75 6.49 -25.45
C SER A 231 21.57 6.93 -24.24
N TYR A 232 22.01 8.20 -24.21
CA TYR A 232 22.69 8.78 -23.06
C TYR A 232 21.69 9.11 -21.93
N ASN A 233 21.27 8.07 -21.20
CA ASN A 233 20.22 8.15 -20.18
C ASN A 233 20.74 8.05 -18.74
N GLU A 234 22.05 8.22 -18.53
CA GLU A 234 22.64 8.27 -17.17
C GLU A 234 21.97 9.32 -16.26
N PRO A 235 21.62 10.53 -16.73
CA PRO A 235 20.88 11.49 -15.89
C PRO A 235 19.50 10.96 -15.47
N MET A 236 18.82 10.21 -16.34
CA MET A 236 17.51 9.63 -16.01
C MET A 236 17.67 8.50 -14.98
N HIS A 237 18.72 7.69 -15.09
CA HIS A 237 19.02 6.67 -14.09
C HIS A 237 19.21 7.25 -12.68
N ASN A 238 19.95 8.36 -12.58
CA ASN A 238 20.29 8.97 -11.29
C ASN A 238 19.14 9.77 -10.70
N ASP A 239 18.44 10.57 -11.51
CA ASP A 239 17.58 11.64 -11.00
C ASP A 239 16.08 11.41 -11.24
N TYR A 240 15.68 10.58 -12.21
CA TYR A 240 14.28 10.53 -12.67
C TYR A 240 13.27 10.24 -11.55
N PHE A 241 13.59 9.32 -10.64
CA PHE A 241 12.66 8.96 -9.57
C PHE A 241 12.69 9.93 -8.38
N TRP A 242 13.88 10.42 -8.01
CA TRP A 242 14.10 11.16 -6.77
C TRP A 242 14.07 12.68 -6.91
N HIS A 243 14.48 13.21 -8.05
CA HIS A 243 14.62 14.64 -8.23
C HIS A 243 13.25 15.32 -8.41
N ASP A 244 13.05 16.48 -7.79
CA ASP A 244 11.75 17.15 -7.77
C ASP A 244 11.27 17.61 -9.14
N ALA A 245 12.20 17.93 -10.05
CA ALA A 245 11.86 18.28 -11.43
C ALA A 245 11.07 17.19 -12.18
N TYR A 246 11.18 15.93 -11.76
CA TYR A 246 10.45 14.81 -12.35
C TYR A 246 9.24 14.37 -11.52
N GLY A 247 8.84 15.15 -10.51
CA GLY A 247 7.75 14.80 -9.58
C GLY A 247 6.41 14.51 -10.25
N ASP A 248 6.07 15.26 -11.30
CA ASP A 248 4.80 15.13 -12.02
C ASP A 248 4.89 14.17 -13.22
N TYR A 249 6.05 13.57 -13.47
CA TYR A 249 6.24 12.61 -14.55
C TYR A 249 5.77 11.21 -14.13
N PRO A 250 5.30 10.37 -15.07
CA PRO A 250 4.89 9.01 -14.75
C PRO A 250 6.03 8.19 -14.13
N VAL A 251 5.70 7.36 -13.14
CA VAL A 251 6.68 6.45 -12.55
C VAL A 251 7.10 5.36 -13.54
N VAL A 252 8.40 5.09 -13.63
CA VAL A 252 9.00 4.11 -14.55
C VAL A 252 9.82 3.09 -13.74
N GLY A 253 9.97 1.87 -14.27
CA GLY A 253 10.71 0.79 -13.58
C GLY A 253 9.89 0.04 -12.54
N VAL A 254 8.56 0.11 -12.61
CA VAL A 254 7.64 -0.55 -11.68
C VAL A 254 7.13 -1.87 -12.27
N THR A 255 7.32 -2.96 -11.54
CA THR A 255 6.80 -4.29 -11.89
C THR A 255 5.31 -4.42 -11.56
N TRP A 256 4.63 -5.40 -12.17
CA TRP A 256 3.22 -5.68 -11.86
C TRP A 256 2.96 -6.00 -10.38
N LYS A 257 3.90 -6.67 -9.70
CA LYS A 257 3.81 -6.94 -8.26
C LYS A 257 3.89 -5.66 -7.43
N GLN A 258 4.80 -4.75 -7.79
CA GLN A 258 4.93 -3.45 -7.14
C GLN A 258 3.68 -2.58 -7.36
N ALA A 259 3.10 -2.57 -8.56
CA ALA A 259 1.87 -1.85 -8.85
C ALA A 259 0.67 -2.38 -8.02
N LYS A 260 0.61 -3.70 -7.80
CA LYS A 260 -0.37 -4.30 -6.88
C LYS A 260 -0.14 -3.92 -5.43
N ALA A 261 1.12 -3.98 -4.97
CA ALA A 261 1.50 -3.54 -3.64
C ALA A 261 1.08 -2.08 -3.39
N PHE A 262 1.29 -1.20 -4.37
CA PHE A 262 0.82 0.20 -4.33
C PHE A 262 -0.70 0.31 -4.18
N CYS A 263 -1.47 -0.48 -4.93
CA CYS A 263 -2.93 -0.50 -4.81
C CYS A 263 -3.42 -0.94 -3.42
N GLU A 264 -2.77 -1.95 -2.84
CA GLU A 264 -3.08 -2.43 -1.49
C GLU A 264 -2.70 -1.39 -0.43
N TRP A 265 -1.53 -0.75 -0.57
CA TRP A 265 -1.13 0.38 0.26
C TRP A 265 -2.12 1.54 0.16
N ARG A 266 -2.53 1.97 -1.03
CA ARG A 266 -3.51 3.05 -1.23
C ARG A 266 -4.83 2.72 -0.55
N THR A 267 -5.24 1.44 -0.58
CA THR A 267 -6.41 0.94 0.14
C THR A 267 -6.23 1.06 1.65
N ILE A 268 -5.10 0.63 2.19
CA ILE A 268 -4.76 0.74 3.62
C ILE A 268 -4.73 2.20 4.06
N ASN A 269 -4.09 3.07 3.29
CA ASN A 269 -3.96 4.49 3.58
C ASN A 269 -5.34 5.16 3.67
N LYS A 270 -6.18 4.98 2.64
CA LYS A 270 -7.54 5.54 2.63
C LYS A 270 -8.42 4.97 3.74
N ASN A 271 -8.38 3.67 3.97
CA ASN A 271 -9.20 3.03 5.00
C ASN A 271 -8.74 3.35 6.43
N THR A 272 -7.44 3.59 6.65
CA THR A 272 -6.92 4.09 7.92
C THR A 272 -7.52 5.46 8.23
N TYR A 273 -7.56 6.37 7.24
CA TYR A 273 -8.23 7.66 7.39
C TYR A 273 -9.76 7.53 7.58
N GLN A 274 -10.43 6.62 6.87
CA GLN A 274 -11.87 6.41 7.06
C GLN A 274 -12.17 5.90 8.48
N LYS A 275 -11.33 5.03 9.04
CA LYS A 275 -11.50 4.51 10.41
C LYS A 275 -11.37 5.60 11.48
N SER A 276 -10.59 6.65 11.25
CA SER A 276 -10.52 7.77 12.20
C SER A 276 -11.80 8.63 12.20
N LYS A 277 -12.62 8.55 11.14
CA LYS A 277 -13.93 9.20 11.07
C LYS A 277 -15.03 8.31 11.62
N LYS A 278 -15.70 8.77 12.69
CA LYS A 278 -16.80 8.04 13.33
C LYS A 278 -17.94 7.77 12.34
N GLY A 279 -18.19 6.49 12.06
CA GLY A 279 -19.31 6.03 11.22
C GLY A 279 -19.08 6.14 9.72
N ALA A 280 -17.86 6.44 9.27
CA ALA A 280 -17.50 6.33 7.86
C ALA A 280 -17.37 4.84 7.47
N ALA A 281 -17.88 4.49 6.29
CA ALA A 281 -17.68 3.14 5.77
C ALA A 281 -16.30 3.04 5.10
N LEU A 282 -15.77 1.82 5.10
CA LEU A 282 -14.55 1.50 4.39
C LEU A 282 -14.78 1.61 2.89
N VAL A 283 -13.77 2.12 2.19
CA VAL A 283 -13.76 2.12 0.73
C VAL A 283 -13.44 0.74 0.19
N ASN A 284 -13.94 0.47 -1.00
CA ASN A 284 -13.55 -0.70 -1.77
C ASN A 284 -12.05 -0.67 -2.05
N ARG A 285 -11.49 -1.85 -2.26
CA ARG A 285 -10.07 -2.03 -2.56
C ARG A 285 -9.71 -1.40 -3.90
N PHE A 286 -8.66 -0.57 -3.92
CA PHE A 286 -8.01 -0.12 -5.14
C PHE A 286 -7.32 -1.31 -5.80
N ARG A 287 -7.39 -1.41 -7.12
CA ARG A 287 -6.76 -2.50 -7.87
C ARG A 287 -6.45 -2.04 -9.28
N LEU A 288 -5.55 -2.78 -9.93
CA LEU A 288 -5.38 -2.67 -11.37
C LEU A 288 -6.69 -3.03 -12.09
N PRO A 289 -7.02 -2.32 -13.19
CA PRO A 289 -8.16 -2.66 -14.02
C PRO A 289 -7.96 -4.05 -14.62
N SER A 290 -9.06 -4.74 -14.91
CA SER A 290 -9.01 -5.91 -15.79
C SER A 290 -8.75 -5.46 -17.22
N GLU A 291 -8.26 -6.36 -18.07
CA GLU A 291 -8.05 -6.09 -19.50
C GLU A 291 -9.32 -5.52 -20.15
N ALA A 292 -10.47 -6.12 -19.86
CA ALA A 292 -11.77 -5.66 -20.36
C ALA A 292 -12.15 -4.24 -19.87
N GLU A 293 -11.83 -3.91 -18.62
CA GLU A 293 -12.07 -2.56 -18.06
C GLU A 293 -11.15 -1.52 -18.68
N TRP A 294 -9.88 -1.88 -18.87
CA TRP A 294 -8.88 -1.00 -19.48
C TRP A 294 -9.20 -0.72 -20.94
N GLU A 295 -9.49 -1.75 -21.74
CA GLU A 295 -9.84 -1.60 -23.15
C GLU A 295 -11.14 -0.80 -23.32
N TYR A 296 -12.15 -1.05 -22.49
CA TYR A 296 -13.40 -0.28 -22.49
C TYR A 296 -13.17 1.21 -22.17
N ALA A 297 -12.33 1.52 -21.18
CA ALA A 297 -12.00 2.90 -20.84
C ALA A 297 -11.16 3.57 -21.94
N ALA A 298 -10.21 2.86 -22.54
CA ALA A 298 -9.37 3.34 -23.64
C ALA A 298 -10.18 3.64 -24.92
N ARG A 299 -11.27 2.90 -25.16
CA ARG A 299 -12.24 3.15 -26.25
C ARG A 299 -13.21 4.29 -25.96
N GLY A 300 -13.13 4.94 -24.79
CA GLY A 300 -14.05 6.01 -24.39
C GLY A 300 -15.44 5.52 -23.98
N GLY A 301 -15.57 4.25 -23.60
CA GLY A 301 -16.85 3.64 -23.23
C GLY A 301 -17.72 3.17 -24.40
N LEU A 302 -17.10 2.90 -25.56
CA LEU A 302 -17.74 2.43 -26.81
C LEU A 302 -17.24 1.05 -27.24
#